data_AF-A0A8C2R9U8-F1
#
_entry.id   AF-A0A8C2R9U8-F1
#
_cell.length_a   1.000
_cell.length_b   1.000
_cell.length_c   1.000
_cell.angle_alpha   90.00
_cell.angle_beta   90.00
_cell.angle_gamma   90.00
#
_symmetry.space_group_name_H-M   'P 1'
#
loop_
_entity.id
_entity.type
_entity.pdbx_description
1 polymer ?
#
loop_
_entity_poly.entity_id
_entity_poly.type
_entity_poly.pdbx_seq_one_letter_code
_entity_poly.pdbx_strand_id
1 'polypeptide(L)'
;MALPLKSLSRGLASAAKGEHGGTGGESSWGLTLWLPDLVPRFPPNPLPLGPSRVLATPLSLSHPCLPPPPSAAARTWRFLTFALALPSVALCTLNSWLHSGHRERPAFIPYHHLRIRTKPFSWGDGNHTFFHNPRVNPLPTGYEKP
;
A
#
# COMPACT_ATOMS: atom_id res chain seq x y z
N MET A 1 39.79 -28.93 -18.91
CA MET A 1 38.41 -29.34 -18.61
C MET A 1 37.57 -28.07 -18.50
N ALA A 2 36.85 -27.73 -19.58
CA ALA A 2 36.05 -26.52 -19.66
C ALA A 2 34.58 -26.87 -19.37
N LEU A 3 33.98 -26.20 -18.39
CA LEU A 3 32.55 -26.33 -18.08
C LEU A 3 31.76 -25.38 -19.00
N PRO A 4 30.70 -25.84 -19.69
CA PRO A 4 29.89 -24.95 -20.51
C PRO A 4 28.92 -24.14 -19.64
N LEU A 5 29.16 -22.82 -19.54
CA LEU A 5 28.21 -21.85 -19.00
C LEU A 5 27.05 -21.69 -19.98
N LYS A 6 25.87 -22.19 -19.60
CA LYS A 6 24.62 -21.95 -20.32
C LYS A 6 24.21 -20.48 -20.12
N SER A 7 24.26 -19.71 -21.20
CA SER A 7 23.74 -18.35 -21.31
C SER A 7 22.24 -18.34 -20.97
N LEU A 8 21.86 -17.65 -19.89
CA LEU A 8 20.46 -17.39 -19.56
C LEU A 8 20.09 -16.01 -20.12
N SER A 9 19.61 -15.98 -21.35
CA SER A 9 19.00 -14.79 -21.94
C SER A 9 17.68 -14.48 -21.23
N ARG A 10 17.71 -13.63 -20.21
CA ARG A 10 16.50 -13.02 -19.66
C ARG A 10 16.25 -11.72 -20.41
N GLY A 11 15.26 -11.79 -21.30
CA GLY A 11 14.78 -10.67 -22.10
C GLY A 11 14.40 -9.48 -21.21
N LEU A 12 14.89 -8.32 -21.61
CA LEU A 12 14.55 -7.02 -21.06
C LEU A 12 13.13 -6.67 -21.54
N ALA A 13 12.12 -6.88 -20.71
CA ALA A 13 10.77 -6.42 -21.00
C ALA A 13 10.64 -4.94 -20.61
N SER A 14 10.60 -4.07 -21.62
CA SER A 14 10.31 -2.65 -21.52
C SER A 14 8.85 -2.44 -21.10
N ALA A 15 8.63 -1.89 -19.90
CA ALA A 15 7.29 -1.52 -19.44
C ALA A 15 6.92 -0.12 -19.95
N ALA A 16 6.07 -0.09 -20.97
CA ALA A 16 5.40 1.13 -21.44
C ALA A 16 4.42 1.63 -20.36
N LYS A 17 4.50 2.93 -20.05
CA LYS A 17 3.66 3.61 -19.07
C LYS A 17 2.34 4.01 -19.72
N GLY A 18 1.32 3.18 -19.54
CA GLY A 18 -0.07 3.53 -19.82
C GLY A 18 -0.67 4.25 -18.62
N GLU A 19 -1.08 5.50 -18.80
CA GLU A 19 -1.98 6.18 -17.88
C GLU A 19 -3.38 5.56 -17.97
N HIS A 20 -3.99 5.27 -16.82
CA HIS A 20 -5.44 5.34 -16.64
C HIS A 20 -5.74 5.45 -15.14
N GLY A 21 -6.47 6.50 -14.77
CA GLY A 21 -6.93 6.74 -13.41
C GLY A 21 -8.06 5.81 -12.99
N GLY A 22 -8.34 5.79 -11.68
CA GLY A 22 -9.54 5.18 -11.12
C GLY A 22 -9.28 4.35 -9.87
N THR A 23 -9.36 5.01 -8.73
CA THR A 23 -9.95 4.55 -7.46
C THR A 23 -10.20 3.05 -7.24
N GLY A 24 -9.66 2.55 -6.11
CA GLY A 24 -10.40 1.61 -5.26
C GLY A 24 -9.85 0.19 -5.20
N GLY A 25 -9.14 -0.11 -4.10
CA GLY A 25 -9.35 -1.34 -3.35
C GLY A 25 -9.11 -2.68 -4.05
N GLU A 26 -7.92 -2.93 -4.60
CA GLU A 26 -7.54 -4.29 -5.01
C GLU A 26 -6.09 -4.62 -4.57
N SER A 27 -5.91 -4.87 -3.27
CA SER A 27 -4.65 -5.40 -2.71
C SER A 27 -4.74 -6.88 -2.32
N SER A 28 -5.89 -7.54 -2.52
CA SER A 28 -6.07 -8.95 -2.11
C SER A 28 -5.61 -9.95 -3.17
N TRP A 29 -5.76 -9.64 -4.47
CA TRP A 29 -5.44 -10.59 -5.54
C TRP A 29 -3.93 -10.69 -5.88
N GLY A 30 -3.13 -9.68 -5.54
CA GLY A 30 -1.68 -9.68 -5.81
C GLY A 30 -0.85 -10.57 -4.88
N LEU A 31 -1.33 -10.82 -3.64
CA LEU A 31 -0.61 -11.63 -2.65
C LEU A 31 -0.80 -13.13 -2.86
N THR A 32 -1.89 -13.55 -3.51
CA THR A 32 -2.23 -14.98 -3.70
C THR A 32 -1.35 -15.66 -4.75
N LEU A 33 -0.78 -14.90 -5.70
CA LEU A 33 0.04 -15.46 -6.78
C LEU A 33 1.54 -15.54 -6.45
N TRP A 34 2.00 -14.95 -5.34
CA TRP A 34 3.43 -14.88 -5.00
C TRP A 34 3.88 -15.81 -3.86
N LEU A 35 2.96 -16.38 -3.08
CA LEU A 35 3.29 -17.21 -1.90
C LEU A 35 2.30 -18.42 -1.77
N PRO A 36 2.42 -19.47 -2.60
CA PRO A 36 1.53 -20.64 -2.50
C PRO A 36 1.73 -21.45 -1.19
N ASP A 37 2.87 -21.28 -0.52
CA ASP A 37 3.25 -22.09 0.66
C ASP A 37 2.83 -21.50 2.01
N LEU A 38 2.16 -20.34 2.02
CA LEU A 38 1.80 -19.62 3.27
C LEU A 38 0.30 -19.64 3.61
N VAL A 39 -0.51 -20.42 2.90
CA VAL A 39 -1.91 -20.69 3.27
C VAL A 39 -1.99 -22.05 3.98
N PRO A 40 -2.23 -22.11 5.30
CA PRO A 40 -2.44 -23.36 6.01
C PRO A 40 -3.68 -24.08 5.44
N ARG A 41 -3.49 -25.24 4.82
CA ARG A 41 -4.60 -26.13 4.47
C ARG A 41 -5.16 -26.71 5.77
N PHE A 42 -6.35 -26.29 6.16
CA PHE A 42 -7.11 -26.96 7.23
C PHE A 42 -7.40 -28.42 6.80
N PRO A 43 -7.03 -29.44 7.61
CA PRO A 43 -7.42 -30.81 7.31
C PRO A 43 -8.94 -30.98 7.51
N PRO A 44 -9.61 -31.84 6.71
CA PRO A 44 -11.03 -32.12 6.88
C PRO A 44 -11.29 -32.85 8.21
N ASN A 45 -12.41 -32.51 8.85
CA ASN A 45 -12.91 -33.06 10.13
C ASN A 45 -12.78 -34.60 10.23
N PRO A 46 -12.31 -35.15 11.36
CA PRO A 46 -12.42 -36.58 11.64
C PRO A 46 -13.82 -36.97 12.14
N LEU A 47 -14.36 -38.04 11.56
CA LEU A 47 -15.61 -38.74 11.92
C LEU A 47 -15.50 -39.50 13.27
N PRO A 48 -16.62 -39.92 13.90
CA PRO A 48 -16.73 -40.02 15.35
C PRO A 48 -16.16 -41.31 15.97
N LEU A 49 -15.81 -41.17 17.25
CA LEU A 49 -15.12 -42.12 18.11
C LEU A 49 -15.97 -43.38 18.42
N GLY A 50 -15.39 -44.56 18.17
CA GLY A 50 -15.79 -45.82 18.79
C GLY A 50 -15.01 -46.09 20.08
N PRO A 51 -15.54 -46.88 21.05
CA PRO A 51 -14.89 -47.10 22.33
C PRO A 51 -13.87 -48.24 22.25
N SER A 52 -12.86 -48.18 23.11
CA SER A 52 -11.89 -49.26 23.47
C SER A 52 -10.50 -49.14 22.84
N ARG A 53 -9.63 -48.36 23.48
CA ARG A 53 -8.52 -48.88 24.32
C ARG A 53 -7.60 -47.72 24.66
N VAL A 54 -7.50 -47.43 25.94
CA VAL A 54 -6.50 -46.52 26.51
C VAL A 54 -5.13 -47.17 26.32
N LEU A 55 -4.37 -46.69 25.34
CA LEU A 55 -2.91 -46.80 25.32
C LEU A 55 -2.42 -45.36 25.28
N ALA A 56 -2.00 -44.88 26.46
CA ALA A 56 -1.39 -43.57 26.62
C ALA A 56 -0.05 -43.56 25.87
N THR A 57 -0.07 -43.13 24.61
CA THR A 57 1.14 -42.65 23.94
C THR A 57 1.41 -41.22 24.42
N PRO A 58 2.55 -40.94 25.07
CA PRO A 58 2.86 -39.59 25.50
C PRO A 58 2.95 -38.67 24.28
N LEU A 59 2.25 -37.53 24.38
CA LEU A 59 2.34 -36.38 23.50
C LEU A 59 3.80 -36.09 23.11
N SER A 60 4.14 -36.29 21.85
CA SER A 60 5.26 -35.59 21.21
C SER A 60 4.69 -34.70 20.11
N LEU A 61 3.98 -33.66 20.55
CA LEU A 61 3.64 -32.51 19.71
C LEU A 61 4.78 -31.50 19.87
N SER A 62 5.92 -31.76 19.23
CA SER A 62 6.99 -30.80 19.09
C SER A 62 6.58 -29.72 18.08
N HIS A 63 5.71 -28.80 18.51
CA HIS A 63 5.72 -27.45 17.96
C HIS A 63 6.92 -26.72 18.54
N PRO A 64 7.92 -26.27 17.76
CA PRO A 64 8.78 -25.18 18.22
C PRO A 64 7.97 -23.88 18.13
N CYS A 65 6.98 -23.71 19.01
CA CYS A 65 6.40 -22.39 19.26
C CYS A 65 7.24 -21.75 20.37
N LEU A 66 8.41 -21.26 20.01
CA LEU A 66 9.13 -20.34 20.88
C LEU A 66 8.70 -18.93 20.48
N PRO A 67 7.81 -18.25 21.24
CA PRO A 67 7.63 -16.83 21.03
C PRO A 67 8.99 -16.14 21.21
N PRO A 68 9.36 -15.16 20.36
CA PRO A 68 10.61 -14.44 20.54
C PRO A 68 10.66 -13.90 21.97
N PRO A 69 11.81 -13.98 22.66
CA PRO A 69 11.89 -13.60 24.06
C PRO A 69 11.36 -12.18 24.24
N PRO A 70 10.52 -11.92 25.27
CA PRO A 70 9.73 -10.69 25.40
C PRO A 70 10.55 -9.39 25.51
N SER A 71 11.88 -9.49 25.62
CA SER A 71 12.84 -8.38 25.65
C SER A 71 13.57 -8.11 24.32
N ALA A 72 13.58 -9.06 23.37
CA ALA A 72 14.26 -8.90 22.08
C ALA A 72 13.40 -8.12 21.09
N ALA A 73 12.09 -8.35 21.07
CA ALA A 73 11.17 -7.68 20.15
C ALA A 73 11.24 -6.16 20.28
N ALA A 74 11.11 -5.63 21.50
CA ALA A 74 11.13 -4.18 21.74
C ALA A 74 12.46 -3.53 21.30
N ARG A 75 13.59 -4.21 21.50
CA ARG A 75 14.92 -3.72 21.07
C ARG A 75 15.06 -3.75 19.55
N THR A 76 14.59 -4.81 18.89
CA THR A 76 14.55 -4.91 17.43
C THR A 76 13.66 -3.83 16.81
N TRP A 77 12.45 -3.62 17.33
CA TRP A 77 11.55 -2.57 16.84
C TRP A 77 12.12 -1.16 17.06
N ARG A 78 12.76 -0.92 18.20
CA ARG A 78 13.46 0.35 18.46
C ARG A 78 14.59 0.56 17.44
N PHE A 79 15.39 -0.47 17.17
CA PHE A 79 16.45 -0.38 16.16
C PHE A 79 15.88 -0.11 14.77
N LEU A 80 14.86 -0.84 14.33
CA LEU A 80 14.24 -0.63 13.01
C LEU A 80 13.64 0.78 12.87
N THR A 81 13.01 1.32 13.92
CA THR A 81 12.50 2.69 13.89
C THR A 81 13.61 3.71 13.67
N PHE A 82 14.71 3.63 14.42
CA PHE A 82 15.80 4.61 14.32
C PHE A 82 16.75 4.38 13.14
N ALA A 83 16.99 3.13 12.74
CA ALA A 83 17.94 2.79 11.69
C ALA A 83 17.29 2.72 10.29
N LEU A 84 15.98 2.49 10.20
CA LEU A 84 15.29 2.34 8.92
C LEU A 84 14.12 3.31 8.76
N ALA A 85 13.15 3.32 9.67
CA ALA A 85 11.92 4.09 9.46
C ALA A 85 12.17 5.61 9.44
N LEU A 86 12.84 6.14 10.46
CA LEU A 86 13.13 7.58 10.52
C LEU A 86 14.06 8.06 9.39
N PRO A 87 15.15 7.36 9.03
CA PRO A 87 15.92 7.70 7.85
C PRO A 87 15.10 7.67 6.56
N SER A 88 14.21 6.69 6.40
CA SER A 88 13.33 6.60 5.23
C SER A 88 12.37 7.79 5.14
N VAL A 89 11.76 8.18 6.26
CA VAL A 89 10.90 9.38 6.32
C VAL A 89 11.69 10.64 6.03
N ALA A 90 12.93 10.75 6.53
CA ALA A 90 13.80 11.90 6.24
C ALA A 90 14.13 11.98 4.75
N LEU A 91 14.46 10.86 4.09
CA LEU A 91 14.70 10.82 2.65
C LEU A 91 13.45 11.20 1.85
N CYS A 92 12.28 10.68 2.22
CA CYS A 92 11.01 11.02 1.57
C CYS A 92 10.64 12.50 1.75
N THR A 93 10.88 13.04 2.96
CA THR A 93 10.70 14.45 3.27
C THR A 93 11.62 15.31 2.42
N LEU A 94 12.90 14.97 2.33
CA LEU A 94 13.87 15.69 1.52
C LEU A 94 13.52 15.64 0.03
N ASN A 95 13.11 14.47 -0.47
CA ASN A 95 12.67 14.31 -1.85
C ASN A 95 11.45 15.19 -2.15
N SER A 96 10.42 15.14 -1.30
CA SER A 96 9.21 15.95 -1.45
C SER A 96 9.51 17.43 -1.35
N TRP A 97 10.40 17.83 -0.42
CA TRP A 97 10.82 19.22 -0.24
C TRP A 97 11.57 19.75 -1.47
N LEU A 98 12.48 18.97 -2.04
CA LEU A 98 13.21 19.33 -3.25
C LEU A 98 12.29 19.50 -4.46
N HIS A 99 11.18 18.74 -4.51
CA HIS A 99 10.18 18.79 -5.58
C HIS A 99 8.92 19.59 -5.21
N SER A 100 8.96 20.38 -4.12
CA SER A 100 7.80 21.13 -3.62
C SER A 100 7.44 22.39 -4.43
N GLY A 101 8.24 22.69 -5.46
CA GLY A 101 8.04 23.84 -6.34
C GLY A 101 6.62 23.92 -6.89
N HIS A 102 6.09 25.14 -6.92
CA HIS A 102 4.75 25.37 -7.45
C HIS A 102 4.74 25.12 -8.96
N ARG A 103 3.95 24.15 -9.37
CA ARG A 103 3.73 23.87 -10.80
C ARG A 103 2.90 24.98 -11.41
N GLU A 104 3.11 25.19 -12.71
CA GLU A 104 2.29 26.09 -13.49
C GLU A 104 0.82 25.63 -13.44
N ARG A 105 -0.06 26.60 -13.37
CA ARG A 105 -1.50 26.37 -13.26
C ARG A 105 -2.06 26.07 -14.65
N PRO A 106 -2.86 25.01 -14.82
CA PRO A 106 -3.42 24.68 -16.13
C PRO A 106 -4.37 25.77 -16.63
N ALA A 107 -4.54 25.85 -17.95
CA ALA A 107 -5.55 26.71 -18.56
C ALA A 107 -6.96 26.34 -18.06
N PHE A 108 -7.81 27.36 -17.85
CA PHE A 108 -9.18 27.13 -17.41
C PHE A 108 -10.04 26.60 -18.56
N ILE A 109 -10.60 25.40 -18.37
CA ILE A 109 -11.62 24.81 -19.25
C ILE A 109 -12.85 24.50 -18.38
N PRO A 110 -14.04 25.05 -18.71
CA PRO A 110 -15.26 24.88 -17.92
C PRO A 110 -15.92 23.52 -18.17
N TYR A 111 -15.25 22.44 -17.78
CA TYR A 111 -15.83 21.10 -17.83
C TYR A 111 -17.07 21.00 -16.93
N HIS A 112 -18.18 20.51 -17.49
CA HIS A 112 -19.46 20.38 -16.76
C HIS A 112 -19.42 19.42 -15.57
N HIS A 113 -18.48 18.46 -15.56
CA HIS A 113 -18.31 17.52 -14.46
C HIS A 113 -17.41 18.05 -13.33
N LEU A 114 -16.77 19.21 -13.52
CA LEU A 114 -15.95 19.87 -12.51
C LEU A 114 -16.66 21.10 -11.96
N ARG A 115 -16.25 21.55 -10.77
CA ARG A 115 -16.79 22.76 -10.10
C ARG A 115 -18.33 22.77 -10.03
N ILE A 116 -18.94 21.62 -9.77
CA ILE A 116 -20.39 21.47 -9.65
C ILE A 116 -20.90 22.33 -8.48
N ARG A 117 -22.01 23.04 -8.74
CA ARG A 117 -22.73 23.90 -7.79
C ARG A 117 -24.23 23.66 -7.92
N THR A 118 -24.74 22.61 -7.28
CA THR A 118 -26.18 22.32 -7.23
C THR A 118 -26.87 23.05 -6.08
N LYS A 119 -26.16 23.29 -4.99
CA LYS A 119 -26.56 24.08 -3.83
C LYS A 119 -25.37 24.97 -3.41
N PRO A 120 -25.59 26.22 -2.98
CA PRO A 120 -24.53 27.02 -2.40
C PRO A 120 -23.95 26.35 -1.14
N PHE A 121 -22.66 26.56 -0.90
CA PHE A 121 -22.04 26.18 0.37
C PHE A 121 -22.65 26.96 1.54
N SER A 122 -22.66 26.35 2.73
CA SER A 122 -23.23 26.95 3.94
C SER A 122 -22.32 27.97 4.62
N TRP A 123 -21.34 28.55 3.91
CA TRP A 123 -20.38 29.52 4.43
C TRP A 123 -20.01 30.54 3.34
N GLY A 124 -19.44 31.68 3.77
CA GLY A 124 -18.94 32.71 2.87
C GLY A 124 -20.01 33.18 1.88
N ASP A 125 -19.65 33.20 0.60
CA ASP A 125 -20.52 33.57 -0.53
C ASP A 125 -21.27 32.36 -1.14
N GLY A 126 -21.11 31.17 -0.58
CA GLY A 126 -21.70 29.94 -1.09
C GLY A 126 -21.04 29.38 -2.36
N ASN A 127 -20.00 30.02 -2.91
CA ASN A 127 -19.36 29.62 -4.16
C ASN A 127 -17.91 29.12 -3.98
N HIS A 128 -17.23 29.56 -2.92
CA HIS A 128 -15.86 29.13 -2.59
C HIS A 128 -15.85 27.85 -1.74
N THR A 129 -15.02 26.89 -2.14
CA THR A 129 -14.78 25.66 -1.38
C THR A 129 -14.17 25.96 -0.01
N PHE A 130 -14.31 25.04 0.95
CA PHE A 130 -13.82 25.27 2.32
C PHE A 130 -12.31 25.58 2.39
N PHE A 131 -11.49 24.81 1.67
CA PHE A 131 -10.05 25.10 1.47
C PHE A 131 -9.83 25.73 0.09
N HIS A 132 -10.41 26.90 -0.14
CA HIS A 132 -10.21 27.64 -1.39
C HIS A 132 -8.79 28.26 -1.44
N ASN A 133 -8.14 28.12 -2.60
CA ASN A 133 -6.83 28.71 -2.88
C ASN A 133 -6.93 29.45 -4.23
N PRO A 134 -6.99 30.80 -4.25
CA PRO A 134 -7.21 31.58 -5.48
C PRO A 134 -6.18 31.30 -6.56
N ARG A 135 -4.97 30.88 -6.16
CA ARG A 135 -3.89 30.58 -7.09
C ARG A 135 -4.16 29.34 -7.93
N VAL A 136 -4.84 28.31 -7.41
CA VAL A 136 -4.96 27.01 -8.10
C VAL A 136 -6.39 26.48 -8.24
N ASN A 137 -7.33 26.97 -7.46
CA ASN A 137 -8.72 26.52 -7.45
C ASN A 137 -9.61 27.52 -8.21
N PRO A 138 -9.99 27.25 -9.47
CA PRO A 138 -10.87 28.15 -10.20
C PRO A 138 -12.33 28.00 -9.73
N LEU A 139 -13.08 29.09 -9.87
CA LEU A 139 -14.53 29.12 -9.77
C LEU A 139 -15.18 28.55 -11.04
N PRO A 140 -16.49 28.30 -11.05
CA PRO A 140 -17.21 27.90 -12.26
C PRO A 140 -17.04 28.88 -13.43
N THR A 141 -16.74 30.15 -13.13
CA THR A 141 -16.53 31.24 -14.10
C THR A 141 -15.08 31.42 -14.54
N GLY A 142 -14.12 30.76 -13.90
CA GLY A 142 -12.70 30.91 -14.20
C GLY A 142 -11.83 31.09 -12.97
N TYR A 143 -10.56 31.40 -13.21
CA TYR A 143 -9.64 31.75 -12.14
C TYR A 143 -9.86 33.17 -11.66
N GLU A 144 -9.68 33.35 -10.36
CA GLU A 144 -9.66 34.67 -9.75
C GLU A 144 -8.40 35.44 -10.15
N LYS A 145 -8.55 36.77 -10.21
CA LYS A 145 -7.43 37.68 -10.47
C LYS A 145 -6.55 37.74 -9.21
N PRO A 146 -5.21 37.74 -9.36
CA PRO A 146 -4.29 37.97 -8.25
C PRO A 146 -4.51 39.33 -7.59
#